data_AF-A0A9Q4D0Q2-F1
#
_entry.id   AF-A0A9Q4D0Q2-F1
#
_cell.length_a   1.000
_cell.length_b   1.000
_cell.length_c   1.000
_cell.angle_alpha   90.00
_cell.angle_beta   90.00
_cell.angle_gamma   90.00
#
_symmetry.space_group_name_H-M   'P 1'
#
loop_
_entity.id
_entity.type
_entity.pdbx_description
1 polymer ?
#
loop_
_entity_poly.entity_id
_entity_poly.type
_entity_poly.pdbx_seq_one_letter_code
_entity_poly.pdbx_strand_id
1 'polypeptide(L)'
;MVPVIDGDTIDAKVGGRTERIRLLNVDTPETKHPQEPVQCLGPEATEYLESLLAPGDRIELEYDVERTDRYDRTLAGVVKDESLVNANIAEAGLGVAVLYEPNGRFYQQALDAQERAQEADKGLHDPEVGCTLLGLASAALPPLEDLPAEVPVDAAGVAAALPAAEKYRDRLEAKQVEIRQAEEARQAEEKRKAEEARKAEVARKAEAERNRPRQQPQQPQQQQRKPAAPRQQSPGGGYGTDADFPGYTGPRCYAPGGQVWRPCG
;
A
#
# COMPACT_ATOMS: atom_id res chain seq x y z
N MET A 1 -12.72 -10.41 9.94
CA MET A 1 -12.77 -9.33 10.93
C MET A 1 -12.01 -8.19 10.34
N VAL A 2 -12.65 -7.02 10.28
CA VAL A 2 -12.09 -5.80 9.73
C VAL A 2 -12.06 -4.76 10.85
N PRO A 3 -11.04 -4.73 11.73
CA PRO A 3 -10.96 -3.69 12.74
C PRO A 3 -10.77 -2.33 12.07
N VAL A 4 -11.62 -1.35 12.40
CA VAL A 4 -11.43 0.03 11.95
C VAL A 4 -10.42 0.71 12.86
N ILE A 5 -9.45 1.37 12.24
CA ILE A 5 -8.36 2.07 12.92
C ILE A 5 -8.60 3.58 12.90
N ASP A 6 -9.06 4.13 11.78
CA ASP A 6 -9.51 5.53 11.64
C ASP A 6 -10.51 5.62 10.48
N GLY A 7 -11.07 6.79 10.20
CA GLY A 7 -12.10 7.01 9.17
C GLY A 7 -11.74 6.55 7.74
N ASP A 8 -10.46 6.31 7.46
CA ASP A 8 -9.96 5.82 6.17
C ASP A 8 -8.96 4.65 6.28
N THR A 9 -8.83 4.06 7.47
CA THR A 9 -7.82 3.05 7.74
C THR A 9 -8.44 1.86 8.47
N ILE A 10 -8.25 0.66 7.92
CA ILE A 10 -8.73 -0.60 8.50
C ILE A 10 -7.58 -1.60 8.63
N ASP A 11 -7.73 -2.57 9.51
CA ASP A 11 -6.98 -3.82 9.44
C ASP A 11 -7.86 -4.88 8.77
N ALA A 12 -7.30 -5.74 7.91
CA ALA A 12 -8.03 -6.88 7.38
C ALA A 12 -7.15 -8.14 7.32
N LYS A 13 -7.80 -9.31 7.31
CA LYS A 13 -7.10 -10.58 7.12
C LYS A 13 -6.98 -10.92 5.64
N VAL A 14 -5.79 -10.79 5.08
CA VAL A 14 -5.45 -11.11 3.69
C VAL A 14 -4.47 -12.29 3.69
N GLY A 15 -4.81 -13.38 2.99
CA GLY A 15 -3.94 -14.57 2.91
C GLY A 15 -3.54 -15.18 4.27
N GLY A 16 -4.38 -15.04 5.30
CA GLY A 16 -4.12 -15.52 6.66
C GLY A 16 -3.28 -14.58 7.54
N ARG A 17 -2.84 -13.44 7.01
CA ARG A 17 -2.12 -12.39 7.75
C ARG A 17 -3.01 -11.18 7.98
N THR A 18 -2.80 -10.46 9.08
CA THR A 18 -3.40 -9.14 9.28
C THR A 18 -2.56 -8.11 8.53
N GLU A 19 -3.20 -7.30 7.69
CA GLU A 19 -2.59 -6.17 6.98
C GLU A 19 -3.34 -4.89 7.34
N ARG A 20 -2.60 -3.78 7.47
CA ARG A 20 -3.17 -2.45 7.62
C ARG A 20 -3.41 -1.86 6.25
N ILE A 21 -4.64 -1.44 5.98
CA ILE A 21 -5.08 -0.94 4.69
C ILE A 21 -5.50 0.52 4.85
N ARG A 22 -4.87 1.40 4.07
CA ARG A 22 -5.28 2.78 3.87
C ARG A 22 -6.15 2.86 2.62
N LEU A 23 -7.35 3.38 2.78
CA LEU A 23 -8.31 3.53 1.69
C LEU A 23 -7.77 4.54 0.68
N LEU A 24 -7.70 4.16 -0.60
CA LEU A 24 -7.25 5.05 -1.67
C LEU A 24 -8.27 6.16 -1.98
N ASN A 25 -7.74 7.31 -2.38
CA ASN A 25 -8.48 8.45 -2.93
C ASN A 25 -9.57 9.09 -2.05
N VAL A 26 -9.63 8.77 -0.77
CA VAL A 26 -10.44 9.47 0.24
C VAL A 26 -9.57 9.78 1.46
N ASP A 27 -9.75 10.96 2.04
CA ASP A 27 -9.05 11.39 3.27
C ASP A 27 -10.08 11.86 4.29
N THR A 28 -10.03 11.30 5.50
CA THR A 28 -10.98 11.63 6.57
C THR A 28 -10.33 12.54 7.61
N PRO A 29 -11.12 13.35 8.33
CA PRO A 29 -10.59 14.13 9.45
C PRO A 29 -9.89 13.24 10.47
N GLU A 30 -8.63 13.57 10.79
CA GLU A 30 -7.74 12.73 11.61
C GLU A 30 -8.15 12.71 13.09
N THR A 31 -8.11 11.52 13.72
CA THR A 31 -8.51 11.35 15.12
C THR A 31 -7.39 10.91 16.06
N LYS A 32 -6.28 10.36 15.54
CA LYS A 32 -5.29 9.61 16.35
C LYS A 32 -3.87 10.15 16.25
N HIS A 33 -3.64 11.26 15.55
CA HIS A 33 -2.33 11.86 15.48
C HIS A 33 -1.89 12.41 16.86
N PRO A 34 -0.79 11.89 17.47
CA PRO A 34 -0.44 12.18 18.87
C PRO A 34 -0.15 13.64 19.21
N GLN A 35 0.10 14.46 18.20
CA GLN A 35 0.51 15.87 18.32
C GLN A 35 -0.55 16.84 17.78
N GLU A 36 -1.65 16.33 17.24
CA GLU A 36 -2.73 17.16 16.69
C GLU A 36 -4.03 16.95 17.46
N PRO A 37 -4.87 17.98 17.57
CA PRO A 37 -6.22 17.81 18.11
C PRO A 37 -7.03 16.91 17.18
N VAL A 38 -8.01 16.20 17.76
CA VAL A 38 -9.04 15.51 16.98
C VAL A 38 -9.71 16.50 16.05
N GLN A 39 -9.72 16.19 14.76
CA GLN A 39 -10.31 17.05 13.75
C GLN A 39 -11.85 16.94 13.79
N CYS A 40 -12.53 18.01 13.40
CA CYS A 40 -13.98 18.06 13.32
C CYS A 40 -14.51 16.90 12.44
N LEU A 41 -15.51 16.17 12.93
CA LEU A 41 -16.11 14.99 12.28
C LEU A 41 -15.20 13.75 12.14
N GLY A 42 -14.03 13.74 12.78
CA GLY A 42 -13.15 12.57 12.74
C GLY A 42 -13.75 11.32 13.42
N PRO A 43 -14.27 11.43 14.67
CA PRO A 43 -14.94 10.30 15.33
C PRO A 43 -16.12 9.78 14.52
N GLU A 44 -16.92 10.68 13.94
CA GLU A 44 -18.07 10.38 13.09
C GLU A 44 -17.64 9.64 11.81
N ALA A 45 -16.51 10.01 11.20
CA ALA A 45 -15.94 9.28 10.07
C ALA A 45 -15.53 7.84 10.45
N THR A 46 -14.93 7.67 11.62
CA THR A 46 -14.56 6.35 12.15
C THR A 46 -15.81 5.49 12.41
N GLU A 47 -16.81 6.03 13.12
CA GLU A 47 -18.07 5.35 13.42
C GLU A 47 -18.83 4.97 12.14
N TYR A 48 -18.81 5.86 11.14
CA TYR A 48 -19.42 5.58 9.85
C TYR A 48 -18.73 4.42 9.12
N LEU A 49 -17.40 4.38 9.10
CA LEU A 49 -16.67 3.27 8.51
C LEU A 49 -16.92 1.95 9.26
N GLU A 50 -17.02 1.99 10.59
CA GLU A 50 -17.43 0.83 11.40
C GLU A 50 -18.84 0.34 11.05
N SER A 51 -19.76 1.26 10.74
CA SER A 51 -21.13 0.91 10.32
C SER A 51 -21.16 0.23 8.94
N LEU A 52 -20.21 0.57 8.06
CA LEU A 52 -20.08 -0.05 6.73
C LEU A 52 -19.40 -1.42 6.81
N LEU A 53 -18.46 -1.61 7.73
CA LEU A 53 -17.58 -2.78 7.79
C LEU A 53 -17.67 -3.48 9.15
N ALA A 54 -18.61 -4.41 9.29
CA ALA A 54 -18.81 -5.15 10.52
C ALA A 54 -17.74 -6.25 10.72
N PRO A 55 -17.43 -6.62 11.98
CA PRO A 55 -16.55 -7.74 12.28
C PRO A 55 -17.02 -9.05 11.64
N GLY A 56 -16.33 -9.48 10.58
CA GLY A 56 -16.63 -10.74 9.89
C GLY A 56 -17.02 -10.56 8.43
N ASP A 57 -17.29 -9.32 8.03
CA ASP A 57 -17.58 -8.99 6.64
C ASP A 57 -16.47 -9.43 5.70
N ARG A 58 -16.91 -9.83 4.50
CA ARG A 58 -16.03 -10.11 3.37
C ARG A 58 -15.96 -8.86 2.54
N ILE A 59 -14.73 -8.43 2.29
CA ILE A 59 -14.41 -7.28 1.45
C ILE A 59 -13.51 -7.74 0.32
N GLU A 60 -13.59 -7.07 -0.80
CA GLU A 60 -12.65 -7.16 -1.89
C GLU A 60 -11.70 -5.95 -1.84
N LEU A 61 -10.42 -6.21 -2.01
CA LEU A 61 -9.39 -5.17 -2.09
C LEU A 61 -9.00 -4.98 -3.53
N GLU A 62 -9.37 -3.84 -4.08
CA GLU A 62 -8.98 -3.44 -5.42
C GLU A 62 -7.75 -2.54 -5.36
N TYR A 63 -6.66 -2.98 -5.97
CA TYR A 63 -5.39 -2.26 -5.98
C TYR A 63 -5.27 -1.30 -7.18
N ASP A 64 -4.39 -0.33 -7.02
CA ASP A 64 -3.91 0.55 -8.10
C ASP A 64 -2.41 0.32 -8.37
N VAL A 65 -1.76 1.26 -9.05
CA VAL A 65 -0.35 1.19 -9.48
C VAL A 65 0.59 0.89 -8.30
N GLU A 66 0.54 1.71 -7.26
CA GLU A 66 1.31 1.50 -6.02
C GLU A 66 0.43 0.85 -4.95
N ARG A 67 0.95 -0.23 -4.35
CA ARG A 67 0.19 -1.06 -3.39
C ARG A 67 0.52 -0.81 -1.94
N THR A 68 1.57 -0.04 -1.67
CA THR A 68 2.07 0.19 -0.32
C THR A 68 2.56 1.62 -0.21
N ASP A 69 2.25 2.28 0.89
CA ASP A 69 2.78 3.61 1.18
C ASP A 69 4.13 3.55 1.93
N ARG A 70 4.69 4.73 2.22
CA ARG A 70 5.93 4.92 2.99
C ARG A 70 5.86 4.42 4.44
N TYR A 71 4.68 4.06 4.93
CA TYR A 71 4.45 3.55 6.29
C TYR A 71 4.15 2.05 6.30
N ASP A 72 4.42 1.35 5.19
CA ASP A 72 4.14 -0.07 4.98
C ASP A 72 2.64 -0.43 5.13
N ARG A 73 1.73 0.54 4.91
CA ARG A 73 0.29 0.27 4.82
C ARG A 73 -0.05 -0.16 3.40
N THR A 74 -0.90 -1.17 3.27
CA THR A 74 -1.48 -1.58 2.00
C THR A 74 -2.42 -0.49 1.48
N LEU A 75 -2.33 -0.14 0.20
CA LEU A 75 -3.17 0.85 -0.46
C LEU A 75 -4.22 0.16 -1.33
N ALA A 76 -5.50 0.38 -1.05
CA ALA A 76 -6.58 -0.25 -1.81
C ALA A 76 -7.88 0.55 -1.81
N GLY A 77 -8.68 0.36 -2.86
CA GLY A 77 -10.13 0.54 -2.81
C GLY A 77 -10.75 -0.65 -2.08
N VAL A 78 -11.65 -0.38 -1.14
CA VAL A 78 -12.37 -1.42 -0.38
C VAL A 78 -13.77 -1.55 -0.94
N VAL A 79 -14.08 -2.72 -1.50
CA VAL A 79 -15.40 -3.01 -2.07
C VAL A 79 -16.13 -3.99 -1.16
N LYS A 80 -17.37 -3.68 -0.81
CA LYS A 80 -18.28 -4.55 -0.08
C LYS A 80 -19.62 -4.55 -0.81
N ASP A 81 -20.14 -5.73 -1.12
CA ASP A 81 -21.44 -5.90 -1.79
C ASP A 81 -21.57 -5.01 -3.05
N GLU A 82 -20.54 -5.01 -3.90
CA GLU A 82 -20.41 -4.20 -5.14
C GLU A 82 -20.34 -2.68 -4.91
N SER A 83 -20.31 -2.22 -3.66
CA SER A 83 -20.19 -0.81 -3.28
C SER A 83 -18.77 -0.46 -2.86
N LEU A 84 -18.23 0.63 -3.43
CA LEU A 84 -16.93 1.17 -3.05
C LEU A 84 -17.06 1.97 -1.74
N VAL A 85 -16.53 1.42 -0.65
CA VAL A 85 -16.55 2.05 0.68
C VAL A 85 -15.88 3.41 0.68
N ASN A 86 -14.80 3.58 -0.09
CA ASN A 86 -14.07 4.84 -0.21
C ASN A 86 -14.97 5.98 -0.70
N ALA A 87 -15.81 5.72 -1.71
CA ALA A 87 -16.77 6.70 -2.21
C ALA A 87 -17.93 6.91 -1.24
N ASN A 88 -18.36 5.87 -0.51
CA ASN A 88 -19.43 6.02 0.50
C ASN A 88 -19.04 6.96 1.64
N ILE A 89 -17.76 7.01 2.02
CA ILE A 89 -17.24 7.96 3.02
C ILE A 89 -17.36 9.41 2.50
N ALA A 90 -16.95 9.64 1.25
CA ALA A 90 -17.08 10.95 0.61
C ALA A 90 -18.55 11.38 0.44
N GLU A 91 -19.43 10.45 0.05
CA GLU A 91 -20.87 10.67 -0.10
C GLU A 91 -21.58 11.05 1.22
N ALA A 92 -21.04 10.57 2.35
CA ALA A 92 -21.52 10.94 3.68
C ALA A 92 -21.01 12.32 4.13
N GLY A 93 -20.13 12.96 3.35
CA GLY A 93 -19.46 14.20 3.72
C GLY A 93 -18.44 14.01 4.84
N LEU A 94 -17.95 12.79 5.07
CA LEU A 94 -17.03 12.45 6.16
C LEU A 94 -15.58 12.26 5.70
N GLY A 95 -15.33 12.44 4.41
CA GLY A 95 -14.00 12.49 3.84
C GLY A 95 -13.98 13.28 2.54
N VAL A 96 -12.80 13.75 2.16
CA VAL A 96 -12.56 14.49 0.93
C VAL A 96 -11.85 13.62 -0.10
N ALA A 97 -12.19 13.81 -1.38
CA ALA A 97 -11.54 13.16 -2.49
C ALA A 97 -10.12 13.69 -2.65
N VAL A 98 -9.14 12.80 -2.67
CA VAL A 98 -7.71 13.14 -2.79
C VAL A 98 -7.05 12.36 -3.92
N LEU A 99 -6.24 13.04 -4.73
CA LEU A 99 -5.46 12.40 -5.78
C LEU A 99 -3.98 12.34 -5.37
N TYR A 100 -3.48 11.12 -5.18
CA TYR A 100 -2.05 10.88 -4.94
C TYR A 100 -1.50 10.04 -6.08
N GLU A 101 -0.87 10.70 -7.06
CA GLU A 101 -0.26 10.00 -8.19
C GLU A 101 0.84 9.02 -7.73
N PRO A 102 0.97 7.84 -8.39
CA PRO A 102 0.24 7.42 -9.60
C PRO A 102 -1.14 6.78 -9.32
N ASN A 103 -1.62 6.78 -8.08
CA ASN A 103 -2.87 6.12 -7.69
C ASN A 103 -4.10 7.05 -7.84
N GLY A 104 -4.83 6.87 -8.93
CA GLY A 104 -6.03 7.65 -9.27
C GLY A 104 -7.26 6.84 -9.63
N ARG A 105 -7.19 5.50 -9.58
CA ARG A 105 -8.25 4.58 -10.04
C ARG A 105 -9.63 4.90 -9.45
N PHE A 106 -9.70 5.31 -8.18
CA PHE A 106 -10.95 5.56 -7.48
C PHE A 106 -11.27 7.04 -7.31
N TYR A 107 -10.39 7.93 -7.78
CA TYR A 107 -10.50 9.37 -7.53
C TYR A 107 -11.78 9.99 -8.10
N GLN A 108 -12.16 9.65 -9.33
CA GLN A 108 -13.38 10.19 -9.94
C GLN A 108 -14.64 9.76 -9.17
N GLN A 109 -14.73 8.50 -8.74
CA GLN A 109 -15.87 8.02 -7.96
C GLN A 109 -15.97 8.71 -6.59
N ALA A 110 -14.84 8.95 -5.93
CA ALA A 110 -14.80 9.69 -4.68
C ALA A 110 -15.15 11.17 -4.88
N LEU A 111 -14.68 11.79 -5.98
CA LEU A 111 -14.97 13.18 -6.31
C LEU A 111 -16.46 13.39 -6.59
N ASP A 112 -17.06 12.57 -7.45
CA ASP A 112 -18.50 12.63 -7.75
C ASP A 112 -19.34 12.44 -6.47
N ALA A 113 -18.88 11.59 -5.54
CA ALA A 113 -19.52 11.36 -4.26
C ALA A 113 -19.40 12.56 -3.31
N GLN A 114 -18.23 13.19 -3.26
CA GLN A 114 -18.04 14.44 -2.52
C GLN A 114 -18.94 15.55 -3.08
N GLU A 115 -19.06 15.70 -4.40
CA GLU A 115 -19.94 16.70 -5.03
C GLU A 115 -21.40 16.50 -4.59
N ARG A 116 -21.89 15.25 -4.55
CA ARG A 116 -23.24 14.96 -4.03
C ARG A 116 -23.38 15.25 -2.54
N ALA A 117 -22.33 15.06 -1.74
CA ALA A 117 -22.32 15.44 -0.33
C ALA A 117 -22.38 16.96 -0.14
N GLN A 118 -21.72 17.72 -1.04
CA GLN A 118 -21.78 19.18 -1.08
C GLN A 118 -23.17 19.69 -1.46
N GLU A 119 -23.77 19.14 -2.52
CA GLU A 119 -25.13 19.52 -2.95
C GLU A 119 -26.20 19.20 -1.90
N ALA A 120 -25.94 18.23 -1.03
CA ALA A 120 -26.83 17.79 0.03
C ALA A 120 -26.47 18.35 1.41
N ASP A 121 -25.51 19.28 1.51
CA ASP A 121 -25.03 19.91 2.75
C ASP A 121 -24.73 18.87 3.86
N LYS A 122 -23.93 17.83 3.55
CA LYS A 122 -23.60 16.76 4.50
C LYS A 122 -22.24 16.94 5.15
N GLY A 123 -22.14 16.60 6.43
CA GLY A 123 -20.88 16.42 7.15
C GLY A 123 -19.98 17.65 7.05
N LEU A 124 -18.80 17.51 6.45
CA LEU A 124 -17.83 18.58 6.25
C LEU A 124 -18.37 19.76 5.41
N HIS A 125 -19.46 19.53 4.68
CA HIS A 125 -20.14 20.51 3.82
C HIS A 125 -21.45 21.03 4.43
N ASP A 126 -21.81 20.61 5.64
CA ASP A 126 -23.00 21.09 6.34
C ASP A 126 -22.70 22.45 7.03
N PRO A 127 -23.41 23.54 6.68
CA PRO A 127 -23.22 24.86 7.30
C PRO A 127 -23.70 24.92 8.76
N GLU A 128 -24.46 23.93 9.24
CA GLU A 128 -24.91 23.85 10.63
C GLU A 128 -23.89 23.13 11.53
N VAL A 129 -22.91 22.42 10.95
CA VAL A 129 -21.84 21.78 11.73
C VAL A 129 -20.80 22.83 12.12
N GLY A 130 -20.98 23.44 13.30
CA GLY A 130 -20.21 24.60 13.75
C GLY A 130 -18.70 24.41 13.91
N CYS A 131 -18.15 23.19 13.90
CA CYS A 131 -16.70 22.97 13.92
C CYS A 131 -16.06 22.88 12.52
N THR A 132 -16.86 22.80 11.44
CA THR A 132 -16.33 22.82 10.07
C THR A 132 -16.01 24.26 9.66
N LEU A 133 -15.18 24.43 8.64
CA LEU A 133 -14.90 25.76 8.10
C LEU A 133 -16.17 26.47 7.63
N LEU A 134 -17.10 25.72 7.03
CA LEU A 134 -18.35 26.27 6.54
C LEU A 134 -19.26 26.68 7.71
N GLY A 135 -19.38 25.85 8.75
CA GLY A 135 -20.16 26.20 9.94
C GLY A 135 -19.57 27.37 10.71
N LEU A 136 -18.24 27.45 10.82
CA LEU A 136 -17.57 28.62 11.40
C LEU A 136 -17.83 29.90 10.58
N ALA A 137 -17.80 29.80 9.25
CA ALA A 137 -18.11 30.93 8.38
C ALA A 137 -19.58 31.35 8.48
N SER A 138 -20.50 30.38 8.48
CA SER A 138 -21.95 30.59 8.66
C SER A 138 -22.24 31.33 9.97
N ALA A 139 -21.64 30.87 11.08
CA ALA A 139 -21.79 31.50 12.39
C ALA A 139 -21.13 32.89 12.52
N ALA A 140 -20.10 33.17 11.70
CA ALA A 140 -19.36 34.44 11.75
C ALA A 140 -19.96 35.52 10.84
N LEU A 141 -20.73 35.15 9.83
CA LEU A 141 -21.37 36.09 8.91
C LEU A 141 -22.73 36.54 9.48
N PRO A 142 -23.06 37.85 9.39
CA PRO A 142 -24.42 38.27 9.70
C PRO A 142 -25.40 37.59 8.74
N PRO A 143 -26.65 37.35 9.17
CA PRO A 143 -27.71 36.90 8.27
C PRO A 143 -27.75 37.76 7.01
N LEU A 144 -27.99 37.16 5.84
CA LEU A 144 -28.07 37.91 4.58
C LEU A 144 -29.11 39.04 4.65
N GLU A 145 -30.13 38.90 5.52
CA GLU A 145 -31.15 39.94 5.76
C GLU A 145 -30.64 41.13 6.58
N ASP A 146 -29.58 40.94 7.38
CA ASP A 146 -28.94 41.98 8.18
C ASP A 146 -27.80 42.69 7.42
N LEU A 147 -27.44 42.18 6.24
CA LEU A 147 -26.58 42.94 5.33
C LEU A 147 -27.34 44.19 4.88
N PRO A 148 -26.74 45.38 4.94
CA PRO A 148 -27.39 46.58 4.47
C PRO A 148 -27.78 46.39 2.99
N ALA A 149 -29.07 46.53 2.68
CA ALA A 149 -29.61 46.43 1.33
C ALA A 149 -28.94 47.39 0.34
N GLU A 150 -28.31 48.44 0.87
CA GLU A 150 -27.45 49.36 0.14
C GLU A 150 -26.04 49.33 0.73
N VAL A 151 -25.11 48.76 -0.04
CA VAL A 151 -23.69 49.13 0.07
C VAL A 151 -23.64 50.64 -0.19
N PRO A 152 -22.98 51.47 0.62
CA PRO A 152 -22.87 52.89 0.31
C PRO A 152 -22.23 53.04 -1.08
N VAL A 153 -23.05 53.40 -2.07
CA VAL A 153 -22.65 53.60 -3.48
C VAL A 153 -22.17 55.02 -3.75
N ASP A 154 -22.24 55.91 -2.75
CA ASP A 154 -21.67 57.24 -2.86
C ASP A 154 -20.18 57.25 -2.50
N ALA A 155 -19.46 58.20 -3.11
CA ALA A 155 -18.02 58.31 -2.93
C ALA A 155 -17.63 58.54 -1.46
N ALA A 156 -18.52 59.12 -0.65
CA ALA A 156 -18.27 59.41 0.76
C ALA A 156 -18.31 58.14 1.63
N GLY A 157 -19.29 57.26 1.43
CA GLY A 157 -19.40 56.02 2.18
C GLY A 157 -18.38 54.98 1.73
N VAL A 158 -18.02 54.92 0.44
CA VAL A 158 -16.86 54.11 -0.02
C VAL A 158 -15.55 54.64 0.59
N ALA A 159 -15.34 55.96 0.60
CA ALA A 159 -14.16 56.57 1.22
C ALA A 159 -14.07 56.34 2.73
N ALA A 160 -15.20 56.34 3.44
CA ALA A 160 -15.24 56.07 4.88
C ALA A 160 -14.98 54.60 5.22
N ALA A 161 -15.36 53.66 4.34
CA ALA A 161 -15.17 52.22 4.54
C ALA A 161 -13.76 51.73 4.14
N LEU A 162 -13.09 52.44 3.22
CA LEU A 162 -11.77 52.09 2.70
C LEU A 162 -10.72 51.81 3.80
N PRO A 163 -10.51 52.69 4.82
CA PRO A 163 -9.50 52.43 5.85
C PRO A 163 -9.80 51.18 6.70
N ALA A 164 -11.08 50.88 6.93
CA ALA A 164 -11.49 49.69 7.66
C ALA A 164 -11.25 48.42 6.83
N ALA A 165 -11.55 48.47 5.53
CA ALA A 165 -11.29 47.39 4.59
C ALA A 165 -9.79 47.14 4.40
N GLU A 166 -8.97 48.19 4.30
CA GLU A 166 -7.51 48.09 4.22
C GLU A 166 -6.95 47.43 5.49
N LYS A 167 -7.37 47.88 6.67
CA LYS A 167 -6.95 47.26 7.94
C LYS A 167 -7.37 45.78 8.04
N TYR A 168 -8.53 45.42 7.50
CA TYR A 168 -8.99 44.03 7.47
C TYR A 168 -8.15 43.19 6.50
N ARG A 169 -7.86 43.72 5.30
CA ARG A 169 -6.94 43.11 4.33
C ARG A 169 -5.56 42.89 4.93
N ASP A 170 -4.97 43.90 5.56
CA ASP A 170 -3.63 43.80 6.18
C ASP A 170 -3.60 42.71 7.27
N ARG A 171 -4.68 42.55 8.04
CA ARG A 171 -4.82 41.45 9.03
C ARG A 171 -4.92 40.08 8.37
N LEU A 172 -5.66 39.96 7.26
CA LEU A 172 -5.75 38.71 6.52
C LEU A 172 -4.42 38.34 5.87
N GLU A 173 -3.72 39.30 5.28
CA GLU A 173 -2.39 39.11 4.71
C GLU A 173 -1.38 38.67 5.78
N ALA A 174 -1.41 39.31 6.96
CA ALA A 174 -0.58 38.89 8.09
C ALA A 174 -0.87 37.45 8.52
N LYS A 175 -2.16 37.07 8.68
CA LYS A 175 -2.53 35.68 8.99
C LYS A 175 -2.13 34.69 7.89
N GLN A 176 -2.24 35.06 6.62
CA GLN A 176 -1.81 34.21 5.51
C GLN A 176 -0.30 33.98 5.53
N VAL A 177 0.49 34.99 5.90
CA VAL A 177 1.94 34.84 6.10
C VAL A 177 2.23 33.87 7.26
N GLU A 178 1.52 34.02 8.39
CA GLU A 178 1.66 33.10 9.53
C GLU A 178 1.32 31.65 9.16
N ILE A 179 0.21 31.43 8.45
CA ILE A 179 -0.21 30.10 7.98
C ILE A 179 0.85 29.51 7.05
N ARG A 180 1.32 30.28 6.06
CA ARG A 180 2.36 29.83 5.14
C ARG A 180 3.65 29.45 5.86
N GLN A 181 4.09 30.28 6.82
CA GLN A 181 5.27 29.99 7.63
C GLN A 181 5.09 28.72 8.46
N ALA A 182 3.89 28.51 9.03
CA ALA A 182 3.58 27.30 9.79
C ALA A 182 3.56 26.05 8.88
N GLU A 183 3.02 26.14 7.66
CA GLU A 183 3.05 25.07 6.66
C GLU A 183 4.48 24.76 6.20
N GLU A 184 5.28 25.77 5.87
CA GLU A 184 6.69 25.60 5.50
C GLU A 184 7.49 24.94 6.62
N ALA A 185 7.26 25.34 7.88
CA ALA A 185 7.88 24.73 9.04
C ALA A 185 7.46 23.26 9.22
N ARG A 186 6.16 22.94 9.07
CA ARG A 186 5.65 21.56 9.10
C ARG A 186 6.30 20.70 8.01
N GLN A 187 6.32 21.18 6.77
CA GLN A 187 6.95 20.48 5.65
C GLN A 187 8.46 20.29 5.86
N ALA A 188 9.16 21.29 6.43
CA ALA A 188 10.57 21.18 6.75
C ALA A 188 10.84 20.11 7.82
N GLU A 189 10.00 20.04 8.84
CA GLU A 189 10.08 19.01 9.88
C GLU A 189 9.82 17.61 9.30
N GLU A 190 8.79 17.45 8.47
CA GLU A 190 8.50 16.20 7.78
C GLU A 190 9.67 15.75 6.88
N LYS A 191 10.24 16.67 6.09
CA LYS A 191 11.43 16.39 5.28
C LYS A 191 12.61 15.95 6.15
N ARG A 192 12.83 16.61 7.29
CA ARG A 192 13.88 16.22 8.24
C ARG A 192 13.65 14.82 8.79
N LYS A 193 12.42 14.51 9.24
CA LYS A 193 12.03 13.17 9.72
C LYS A 193 12.20 12.11 8.63
N ALA A 194 11.80 12.42 7.40
CA ALA A 194 11.94 11.51 6.25
C ALA A 194 13.42 11.25 5.90
N GLU A 195 14.27 12.28 5.94
CA GLU A 195 15.71 12.13 5.71
C GLU A 195 16.36 11.27 6.82
N GLU A 196 15.98 11.50 8.07
CA GLU A 196 16.45 10.72 9.22
C GLU A 196 16.01 9.26 9.12
N ALA A 197 14.75 9.00 8.77
CA ALA A 197 14.24 7.65 8.53
C ALA A 197 14.99 6.96 7.39
N ARG A 198 15.24 7.66 6.28
CA ARG A 198 16.04 7.13 5.16
C ARG A 198 17.47 6.78 5.58
N LYS A 199 18.12 7.65 6.36
CA LYS A 199 19.46 7.38 6.91
C LYS A 199 19.46 6.17 7.83
N ALA A 200 18.46 6.06 8.70
CA ALA A 200 18.29 4.92 9.60
C ALA A 200 18.08 3.60 8.83
N GLU A 201 17.30 3.62 7.76
CA GLU A 201 17.08 2.45 6.90
C GLU A 201 18.37 2.00 6.21
N VAL A 202 19.14 2.94 5.64
CA VAL A 202 20.45 2.64 5.03
C VAL A 202 21.40 2.04 6.07
N ALA A 203 21.44 2.59 7.29
CA ALA A 203 22.24 2.04 8.38
C ALA A 203 21.83 0.62 8.75
N ARG A 204 20.52 0.36 8.89
CA ARG A 204 19.96 -0.98 9.15
C ARG A 204 20.33 -1.98 8.05
N LYS A 205 20.21 -1.61 6.77
CA LYS A 205 20.59 -2.47 5.63
C LYS A 205 22.09 -2.77 5.65
N ALA A 206 22.94 -1.77 5.88
CA ALA A 206 24.38 -1.96 5.98
C ALA A 206 24.80 -2.85 7.17
N GLU A 207 24.09 -2.75 8.30
CA GLU A 207 24.29 -3.62 9.45
C GLU A 207 23.83 -5.06 9.18
N ALA A 208 22.66 -5.25 8.56
CA ALA A 208 22.17 -6.56 8.15
C ALA A 208 23.11 -7.25 7.15
N GLU A 209 23.70 -6.49 6.24
CA GLU A 209 24.69 -7.00 5.28
C GLU A 209 26.01 -7.38 5.97
N ARG A 210 26.48 -6.58 6.93
CA ARG A 210 27.65 -6.91 7.76
C ARG A 210 27.44 -8.18 8.59
N ASN A 211 26.26 -8.36 9.14
CA ASN A 211 25.90 -9.52 9.95
C ASN A 211 25.43 -10.72 9.11
N ARG A 212 25.48 -10.63 7.78
CA ARG A 212 25.06 -11.71 6.90
C ARG A 212 26.02 -12.90 7.06
N PRO A 213 25.54 -14.09 7.46
CA PRO A 213 26.39 -15.25 7.61
C PRO A 213 27.05 -15.59 6.27
N ARG A 214 28.39 -15.71 6.25
CA ARG A 214 29.11 -16.23 5.09
C ARG A 214 28.59 -17.63 4.81
N GLN A 215 27.91 -17.81 3.67
CA GLN A 215 27.67 -19.15 3.15
C GLN A 215 29.04 -19.77 2.90
N GLN A 216 29.41 -20.77 3.70
CA GLN A 216 30.50 -21.64 3.33
C GLN A 216 30.17 -22.19 1.94
N PRO A 217 31.13 -22.24 1.00
CA PRO A 217 30.90 -22.88 -0.28
C PRO A 217 30.35 -24.27 0.02
N GLN A 218 29.12 -24.54 -0.44
CA GLN A 218 28.58 -25.89 -0.35
C GLN A 218 29.60 -26.77 -1.06
N GLN A 219 30.23 -27.69 -0.32
CA GLN A 219 31.06 -28.72 -0.94
C GLN A 219 30.21 -29.32 -2.06
N PRO A 220 30.75 -29.46 -3.29
CA PRO A 220 29.98 -30.02 -4.39
C PRO A 220 29.38 -31.32 -3.89
N GLN A 221 28.05 -31.37 -3.81
CA GLN A 221 27.36 -32.60 -3.44
C GLN A 221 27.90 -33.64 -4.42
N GLN A 222 28.63 -34.64 -3.91
CA GLN A 222 28.96 -35.80 -4.71
C GLN A 222 27.61 -36.33 -5.17
N GLN A 223 27.27 -36.07 -6.43
CA GLN A 223 26.12 -36.67 -7.08
C GLN A 223 26.29 -38.16 -6.83
N GLN A 224 25.45 -38.71 -5.96
CA GLN A 224 25.37 -40.14 -5.78
C GLN A 224 25.02 -40.67 -7.16
N ARG A 225 26.01 -41.20 -7.86
CA ARG A 225 25.84 -41.81 -9.16
C ARG A 225 24.79 -42.89 -8.94
N LYS A 226 23.62 -42.74 -9.59
CA LYS A 226 22.67 -43.84 -9.73
C LYS A 226 23.47 -45.09 -10.12
N PRO A 227 23.28 -46.25 -9.47
CA PRO A 227 23.98 -47.46 -9.84
C PRO A 227 23.74 -47.73 -11.33
N ALA A 228 24.83 -47.99 -12.05
CA ALA A 228 24.78 -48.30 -13.47
C ALA A 228 23.90 -49.53 -13.68
N ALA A 229 23.00 -49.47 -14.66
CA ALA A 229 22.29 -50.64 -15.15
C ALA A 229 23.30 -51.74 -15.52
N PRO A 230 23.01 -53.03 -15.23
CA PRO A 230 23.96 -54.10 -15.46
C PRO A 230 24.33 -54.18 -16.94
N ARG A 231 25.64 -54.09 -17.23
CA ARG A 231 26.19 -54.31 -18.56
C ARG A 231 25.88 -55.75 -18.99
N GLN A 232 25.07 -55.90 -20.03
CA GLN A 232 25.03 -57.13 -20.80
C GLN A 232 26.40 -57.30 -21.48
N GLN A 233 27.13 -58.35 -21.12
CA GLN A 233 28.33 -58.77 -21.83
C GLN A 233 27.89 -59.58 -23.07
N SER A 234 28.14 -59.04 -24.26
CA SER A 234 28.17 -59.84 -25.48
C SER A 234 29.45 -60.68 -25.49
N PRO A 235 29.41 -61.98 -25.84
CA PRO A 235 30.61 -62.81 -25.90
C PRO A 235 31.39 -62.51 -27.18
N GLY A 236 32.53 -61.83 -27.04
CA GLY A 236 33.54 -61.71 -28.10
C GLY A 236 34.39 -62.98 -28.14
N GLY A 237 34.41 -63.66 -29.30
CA GLY A 237 35.11 -64.93 -29.50
C GLY A 237 36.62 -64.85 -29.25
N GLY A 238 37.10 -65.58 -28.25
CA GLY A 238 38.51 -65.77 -27.92
C GLY A 238 38.79 -67.21 -27.49
N TYR A 239 40.07 -67.59 -27.45
CA TYR A 239 40.52 -68.88 -26.90
C TYR A 239 40.18 -68.97 -25.41
N GLY A 240 39.67 -70.11 -24.96
CA GLY A 240 39.25 -70.37 -23.58
C GLY A 240 39.70 -71.75 -23.07
N THR A 241 39.21 -72.17 -21.92
CA THR A 241 39.52 -73.45 -21.28
C THR A 241 38.33 -74.42 -21.37
N ASP A 242 38.49 -75.66 -20.90
CA ASP A 242 37.38 -76.63 -20.87
C ASP A 242 36.17 -76.15 -20.08
N ALA A 243 36.39 -75.33 -19.05
CA ALA A 243 35.32 -74.75 -18.26
C ALA A 243 34.48 -73.74 -19.06
N ASP A 244 35.07 -73.12 -20.09
CA ASP A 244 34.41 -72.13 -20.95
C ASP A 244 33.58 -72.79 -22.07
N PHE A 245 33.78 -74.09 -22.35
CA PHE A 245 33.05 -74.85 -23.37
C PHE A 245 32.50 -76.21 -22.84
N PRO A 246 31.65 -76.21 -21.81
CA PRO A 246 31.16 -77.44 -21.20
C PRO A 246 30.31 -78.25 -22.19
N GLY A 247 30.66 -79.54 -22.36
CA GLY A 247 29.93 -80.47 -23.22
C GLY A 247 30.30 -80.43 -24.71
N TYR A 248 31.28 -79.63 -25.12
CA TYR A 248 31.75 -79.62 -26.52
C TYR A 248 32.62 -80.86 -26.82
N THR A 249 32.19 -81.65 -27.81
CA THR A 249 32.86 -82.90 -28.24
C THR A 249 33.49 -82.82 -29.64
N GLY A 250 33.52 -81.63 -30.24
CA GLY A 250 34.09 -81.41 -31.58
C GLY A 250 35.62 -81.17 -31.56
N PRO A 251 36.24 -80.99 -32.74
CA PRO A 251 37.67 -80.70 -32.84
C PRO A 251 38.04 -79.36 -32.18
N ARG A 252 39.19 -79.34 -31.52
CA ARG A 252 39.70 -78.21 -30.71
C ARG A 252 40.95 -77.62 -31.33
N CYS A 253 40.97 -76.30 -31.49
CA CYS A 253 42.08 -75.55 -32.04
C CYS A 253 42.79 -74.83 -30.90
N TYR A 254 44.02 -75.24 -30.60
CA TYR A 254 44.81 -74.71 -29.48
C TYR A 254 45.58 -73.46 -29.86
N ALA A 255 45.74 -72.55 -28.91
CA ALA A 255 46.68 -71.43 -29.04
C ALA A 255 48.14 -71.91 -28.89
N PRO A 256 49.14 -71.16 -29.39
CA PRO A 256 50.55 -71.46 -29.16
C PRO A 256 50.85 -71.57 -27.67
N GLY A 257 51.39 -72.70 -27.22
CA GLY A 257 51.60 -73.01 -25.79
C GLY A 257 50.56 -73.95 -25.17
N GLY A 258 49.48 -74.30 -25.89
CA GLY A 258 48.64 -75.48 -25.62
C GLY A 258 47.67 -75.41 -24.43
N GLN A 259 47.67 -74.33 -23.65
CA GLN A 259 46.85 -74.25 -22.42
C GLN A 259 45.43 -73.71 -22.62
N VAL A 260 45.15 -73.06 -23.76
CA VAL A 260 43.81 -72.56 -24.11
C VAL A 260 43.45 -72.96 -25.54
N TRP A 261 42.17 -73.22 -25.78
CA TRP A 261 41.63 -73.72 -27.03
C TRP A 261 40.30 -73.06 -27.37
N ARG A 262 39.91 -73.14 -28.65
CA ARG A 262 38.57 -72.78 -29.10
C ARG A 262 38.04 -73.88 -30.03
N PRO A 263 36.71 -74.04 -30.17
CA PRO A 263 36.15 -74.87 -31.24
C PRO A 263 36.81 -74.51 -32.57
N CYS A 264 37.30 -75.51 -33.29
CA CYS A 264 37.73 -75.28 -34.67
C CYS A 264 36.47 -74.97 -35.47
N GLY A 265 36.31 -73.70 -35.87
CA GLY A 265 35.40 -73.31 -36.93
C GLY A 265 35.98 -73.62 -38.29
#